data_AF-A0A1H1G8L7-F1
#
_entry.id   AF-A0A1H1G8L7-F1
#
_cell.length_a   1.000
_cell.length_b   1.000
_cell.length_c   1.000
_cell.angle_alpha   90.00
_cell.angle_beta   90.00
_cell.angle_gamma   90.00
#
_symmetry.space_group_name_H-M   'P 1'
#
loop_
_entity.id
_entity.type
_entity.pdbx_description
1 polymer ?
#
loop_
_entity_poly.entity_id
_entity_poly.type
_entity_poly.pdbx_seq_one_letter_code
_entity_poly.pdbx_strand_id
1 'polypeptide(L)'
;MTSLVYMNLQDTDYARSIVDAIVQDNPHAEVQHQPSMIRIEAQGRLDIRRDTVEALTGSVWDIQEMLMYVITLGGNVVEEDDSFSLYWNS
;
A
#
# COMPACT_ATOMS: atom_id res chain seq x y z
N MET A 1 -3.96 -21.57 6.82
CA MET A 1 -4.62 -20.25 6.89
C MET A 1 -3.56 -19.24 6.48
N THR A 2 -3.78 -18.52 5.39
CA THR A 2 -2.86 -17.46 4.95
C THR A 2 -3.05 -16.25 5.87
N SER A 3 -1.98 -15.82 6.54
CA SER A 3 -1.99 -14.64 7.40
C SER A 3 -2.32 -13.37 6.59
N LEU A 4 -2.99 -12.41 7.21
CA LEU A 4 -3.25 -11.11 6.61
C LEU A 4 -1.97 -10.25 6.65
N VAL A 5 -1.65 -9.62 5.54
CA VAL A 5 -0.73 -8.49 5.52
C VAL A 5 -1.51 -7.20 5.73
N TYR A 6 -0.86 -6.18 6.28
CA TYR A 6 -1.49 -4.88 6.45
C TYR A 6 -0.50 -3.73 6.26
N MET A 7 -1.04 -2.58 5.86
CA MET A 7 -0.34 -1.31 5.76
C MET A 7 -1.23 -0.22 6.39
N ASN A 8 -0.67 0.53 7.33
CA ASN A 8 -1.33 1.69 7.93
C ASN A 8 -0.65 2.96 7.44
N LEU A 9 -1.42 3.85 6.84
CA LEU A 9 -0.97 5.15 6.33
C LEU A 9 -1.58 6.29 7.13
N GLN A 10 -0.88 7.39 7.26
CA GLN A 10 -1.46 8.64 7.76
C GLN A 10 -2.47 9.18 6.75
N ASP A 11 -3.67 9.52 7.22
CA ASP A 11 -4.75 10.03 6.35
C ASP A 11 -4.41 11.44 5.82
N THR A 12 -3.80 11.46 4.64
CA THR A 12 -3.41 12.66 3.88
C THR A 12 -3.88 12.50 2.44
N ASP A 13 -3.94 13.59 1.68
CA ASP A 13 -4.39 13.53 0.29
C ASP A 13 -3.49 12.63 -0.57
N TYR A 14 -2.17 12.68 -0.36
CA TYR A 14 -1.24 11.78 -1.03
C TYR A 14 -1.48 10.31 -0.66
N ALA A 15 -1.60 9.99 0.63
CA ALA A 15 -1.88 8.63 1.07
C ALA A 15 -3.20 8.08 0.52
N ARG A 16 -4.24 8.91 0.37
CA ARG A 16 -5.50 8.50 -0.26
C ARG A 16 -5.30 8.10 -1.73
N SER A 17 -4.50 8.85 -2.48
CA SER A 17 -4.17 8.46 -3.86
C SER A 17 -3.37 7.17 -3.94
N ILE A 18 -2.46 6.93 -2.98
CA ILE A 18 -1.75 5.64 -2.87
C ILE A 18 -2.74 4.51 -2.55
N VAL A 19 -3.71 4.73 -1.65
CA VAL A 19 -4.73 3.72 -1.31
C VAL A 19 -5.55 3.32 -2.53
N ASP A 20 -5.96 4.28 -3.36
CA ASP A 20 -6.70 3.99 -4.59
C ASP A 20 -5.89 3.09 -5.55
N ALA A 21 -4.58 3.36 -5.69
CA ALA A 21 -3.69 2.52 -6.47
C ALA A 21 -3.55 1.10 -5.88
N ILE A 22 -3.40 0.99 -4.55
CA ILE A 22 -3.33 -0.29 -3.85
C ILE A 22 -4.60 -1.12 -4.09
N VAL A 23 -5.78 -0.51 -3.98
CA VAL A 23 -7.06 -1.21 -4.19
C VAL A 23 -7.23 -1.64 -5.64
N GLN A 24 -6.77 -0.83 -6.60
CA GLN A 24 -6.79 -1.19 -8.01
C GLN A 24 -5.87 -2.40 -8.31
N ASP A 25 -4.66 -2.42 -7.76
CA ASP A 25 -3.70 -3.51 -7.95
C ASP A 25 -4.07 -4.77 -7.14
N ASN A 26 -4.82 -4.61 -6.05
CA ASN A 26 -5.23 -5.68 -5.14
C ASN A 26 -6.76 -5.65 -4.91
N PRO A 27 -7.57 -6.19 -5.84
CA PRO A 27 -9.03 -6.17 -5.70
C PRO A 27 -9.58 -6.91 -4.48
N HIS A 28 -8.76 -7.75 -3.85
CA HIS A 28 -9.05 -8.49 -2.62
C HIS A 28 -8.67 -7.75 -1.33
N ALA A 29 -8.09 -6.55 -1.43
CA ALA A 29 -7.73 -5.76 -0.26
C ALA A 29 -8.96 -5.09 0.36
N GLU A 30 -9.00 -5.03 1.69
CA GLU A 30 -10.00 -4.31 2.46
C GLU A 30 -9.42 -3.02 3.04
N VAL A 31 -10.12 -1.90 2.84
CA VAL A 31 -9.72 -0.58 3.34
C VAL A 31 -10.61 -0.17 4.51
N GLN A 32 -9.99 0.25 5.61
CA GLN A 32 -10.64 0.73 6.81
C GLN A 32 -10.15 2.15 7.12
N HIS A 33 -11.08 3.12 7.12
CA HIS A 33 -10.78 4.49 7.50
C HIS A 33 -10.96 4.67 9.01
N GLN A 34 -9.92 5.19 9.66
CA GLN A 34 -9.89 5.53 11.08
C GLN A 34 -9.51 7.01 11.23
N PRO A 35 -9.77 7.66 12.38
CA PRO A 35 -9.36 9.05 12.58
C PRO A 35 -7.84 9.21 12.36
N SER A 36 -7.46 10.04 11.38
CA SER A 36 -6.08 10.33 10.98
C SER A 36 -5.28 9.16 10.38
N MET A 37 -5.92 8.02 10.08
CA MET A 37 -5.24 6.82 9.59
C MET A 37 -6.09 6.02 8.60
N ILE A 38 -5.46 5.48 7.57
CA ILE A 38 -6.07 4.53 6.65
C ILE A 38 -5.35 3.19 6.83
N ARG A 39 -6.11 2.14 7.12
CA ARG A 39 -5.60 0.76 7.22
C ARG A 39 -6.03 -0.03 6.00
N ILE A 40 -5.07 -0.63 5.31
CA ILE A 40 -5.31 -1.58 4.23
C ILE A 40 -4.90 -2.97 4.71
N GLU A 41 -5.75 -3.97 4.47
CA GLU A 41 -5.44 -5.38 4.75
C GLU A 41 -5.65 -6.23 3.51
N ALA A 42 -4.80 -7.22 3.30
CA ALA A 42 -4.95 -8.15 2.18
C ALA A 42 -4.52 -9.56 2.59
N GLN A 43 -5.10 -10.58 1.96
CA GLN A 43 -4.75 -11.96 2.26
C GLN A 43 -3.43 -12.37 1.60
N GLY A 44 -2.42 -12.68 2.41
CA GLY A 44 -1.14 -13.25 1.98
C GLY A 44 -0.18 -12.28 1.27
N ARG A 45 -0.69 -11.36 0.43
CA ARG A 45 0.11 -10.43 -0.37
C ARG A 45 -0.63 -9.13 -0.70
N LEU A 46 0.11 -8.02 -0.71
CA LEU A 46 -0.29 -6.68 -1.15
C LEU A 46 0.83 -6.13 -2.03
N ASP A 47 0.52 -5.75 -3.26
CA ASP A 47 1.47 -5.22 -4.24
C ASP A 47 1.13 -3.78 -4.62
N ILE A 48 2.14 -2.92 -4.76
CA ILE A 48 1.98 -1.53 -5.22
C ILE A 48 2.89 -1.35 -6.42
N ARG A 49 2.34 -0.94 -7.56
CA ARG A 49 3.10 -0.74 -8.80
C ARG A 49 3.22 0.73 -9.13
N ARG A 50 4.44 1.15 -9.49
CA ARG A 50 4.74 2.51 -9.96
C ARG A 50 3.77 2.94 -11.06
N ASP A 51 3.62 2.13 -12.10
CA ASP A 51 2.77 2.44 -13.25
C ASP A 51 1.33 2.80 -12.84
N THR A 52 0.75 2.06 -11.89
CA THR A 52 -0.61 2.31 -11.39
C THR A 52 -0.67 3.60 -10.59
N VAL A 53 0.29 3.82 -9.68
CA VAL A 53 0.33 5.03 -8.86
C VAL A 53 0.53 6.28 -9.72
N GLU A 54 1.47 6.26 -10.65
CA GLU A 54 1.78 7.39 -11.53
C GLU A 54 0.62 7.68 -12.50
N ALA A 55 -0.07 6.65 -13.00
CA ALA A 55 -1.25 6.83 -13.84
C ALA A 55 -2.43 7.50 -13.09
N LEU A 56 -2.61 7.20 -11.80
CA LEU A 56 -3.68 7.77 -10.99
C LEU A 56 -3.34 9.17 -10.44
N THR A 57 -2.11 9.38 -10.01
CA THR A 57 -1.65 10.64 -9.42
C THR A 57 -1.18 11.66 -10.46
N GLY A 58 -0.82 11.22 -11.66
CA GLY A 58 -0.18 12.04 -12.70
C GLY A 58 1.20 12.57 -12.30
N SER A 59 1.81 12.01 -11.27
CA SER A 59 3.09 12.43 -10.70
C SER A 59 4.03 11.24 -10.62
N VAL A 60 5.35 11.50 -10.64
CA VAL A 60 6.36 10.45 -10.43
C VAL A 60 6.21 9.90 -9.03
N TRP A 61 6.17 8.58 -8.89
CA TRP A 61 6.03 7.93 -7.60
C TRP A 61 7.41 7.63 -7.01
N ASP A 62 7.63 8.02 -5.76
CA ASP A 62 8.84 7.64 -5.02
C ASP A 62 8.44 6.75 -3.82
N ILE A 63 9.04 5.56 -3.75
CA ILE A 63 8.80 4.60 -2.67
C ILE A 63 9.22 5.20 -1.33
N GLN A 64 10.34 5.92 -1.29
CA GLN A 64 10.85 6.54 -0.07
C GLN A 64 9.92 7.68 0.39
N GLU A 65 9.34 8.44 -0.54
CA GLU A 65 8.31 9.42 -0.22
C GLU A 65 7.06 8.74 0.35
N MET A 66 6.57 7.66 -0.28
CA MET A 66 5.44 6.88 0.24
C MET A 66 5.69 6.36 1.66
N LEU A 67 6.90 5.85 1.94
CA LEU A 67 7.26 5.35 3.27
C LEU A 67 7.20 6.42 4.36
N MET A 68 7.32 7.72 4.03
CA MET A 68 7.14 8.81 5.01
C MET A 68 5.71 8.91 5.55
N TYR A 69 4.73 8.41 4.80
CA TYR A 69 3.32 8.39 5.19
C TYR A 69 2.92 7.09 5.89
N VAL A 70 3.81 6.10 5.93
CA VAL A 70 3.58 4.81 6.57
C VAL A 70 3.73 4.93 8.08
N ILE A 71 2.68 4.56 8.81
CA ILE A 71 2.69 4.47 10.27
C ILE A 71 3.22 3.10 10.68
N THR A 72 2.64 2.03 10.13
CA THR A 72 3.07 0.64 10.41
C THR A 72 2.80 -0.28 9.22
N LEU A 73 3.59 -1.34 9.13
CA LEU A 73 3.46 -2.43 8.15
C LEU A 73 3.39 -3.77 8.88
N GLY A 74 2.68 -4.72 8.29
CA GLY A 74 2.61 -6.11 8.73
C GLY A 74 2.85 -7.05 7.56
N GLY A 75 4.04 -7.63 7.49
CA GLY A 75 4.48 -8.50 6.41
C GLY A 75 5.99 -8.42 6.22
N ASN A 76 6.53 -9.27 5.35
CA ASN A 76 7.86 -9.07 4.79
C ASN A 76 7.75 -8.05 3.67
N VAL A 77 8.66 -7.09 3.68
CA VAL A 77 8.76 -6.05 2.64
C VAL A 77 9.72 -6.53 1.57
N VAL A 78 9.34 -6.35 0.31
CA VAL A 78 10.24 -6.39 -0.83
C VAL A 78 10.07 -5.09 -1.61
N GLU A 79 11.20 -4.42 -1.81
CA GLU A 79 11.31 -3.21 -2.61
C GLU A 79 12.09 -3.55 -3.88
N GLU A 80 11.48 -3.28 -5.02
CA GLU A 80 12.09 -3.36 -6.34
C GLU A 80 12.07 -1.96 -6.99
N ASP A 81 12.74 -1.77 -8.12
CA ASP A 81 12.90 -0.45 -8.75
C ASP A 81 11.55 0.22 -9.11
N ASP A 82 10.53 -0.58 -9.40
CA ASP A 82 9.21 -0.17 -9.89
C ASP A 82 8.04 -0.67 -9.02
N SER A 83 8.30 -1.36 -7.92
CA SER A 83 7.25 -1.94 -7.09
C SER A 83 7.61 -2.08 -5.62
N PHE A 84 6.56 -2.06 -4.80
CA PHE A 84 6.64 -2.30 -3.37
C PHE A 84 5.65 -3.39 -2.99
N SER A 85 6.12 -4.46 -2.36
CA SER A 85 5.31 -5.62 -2.01
C SER A 85 5.40 -5.94 -0.52
N LEU A 86 4.25 -6.29 0.07
CA LEU A 86 4.13 -6.89 1.39
C LEU A 86 3.61 -8.32 1.26
N TYR A 87 4.27 -9.29 1.87
CA TYR A 87 3.77 -10.66 1.89
C TYR A 87 4.26 -11.45 3.11
N TRP A 88 3.55 -12.51 3.46
CA TRP A 88 4.05 -13.52 4.39
C TRP A 88 4.68 -14.68 3.61
N ASN A 89 5.93 -15.02 3.90
CA ASN A 89 6.51 -16.30 3.47
C ASN A 89 5.69 -17.41 4.13
N SER A 90 4.90 -18.14 3.35
CA SER A 90 4.13 -19.30 3.81
C SER A 90 4.84 -20.61 3.50
#